data_AF-A0A949Y7F8-F1
#
_entry.id   AF-A0A949Y7F8-F1
#
_cell.length_a   1.000
_cell.length_b   1.000
_cell.length_c   1.000
_cell.angle_alpha   90.00
_cell.angle_beta   90.00
_cell.angle_gamma   90.00
#
_symmetry.space_group_name_H-M   'P 1'
#
loop_
_entity.id
_entity.type
_entity.pdbx_description
1 polymer ?
#
loop_
_entity_poly.entity_id
_entity_poly.type
_entity_poly.pdbx_seq_one_letter_code
_entity_poly.pdbx_strand_id
1 'polypeptide(L)'
;MIDLLEEAIHLLRRTSAIMYAYYILGVTPFALLFFQLLADASYHRYLAEHLSNSVIRLALGYCWMKGFQALACQRLLASYSGEPVSRRRPLELLRLWSAQCAIQPWGILIKPMAFIALVPSPFVDAFFQNTSIVITGNRGDFMRCIKLSTSKIGSGLILNGIIFTFHIVMFACVYSTLATLPFLCKTLFGVETLLTHNFQWLVSVPFLLGTGFVSYFIIDLLLKSFYVIRLRRIECETSGKDLVYRLAELGYAIEAGKN
;
A
#
# COMPACT_ATOMS: atom_id res chain seq x y z
N MET A 1 -15.89 -8.48 9.07
CA MET A 1 -14.46 -8.03 8.95
C MET A 1 -13.70 -8.91 7.98
N ILE A 2 -13.85 -10.23 8.09
CA ILE A 2 -13.47 -11.17 7.03
C ILE A 2 -14.14 -10.77 5.70
N ASP A 3 -15.42 -10.39 5.73
CA ASP A 3 -16.17 -9.91 4.55
C ASP A 3 -15.51 -8.69 3.87
N LEU A 4 -14.95 -7.77 4.65
CA LEU A 4 -14.22 -6.60 4.10
C LEU A 4 -12.91 -7.01 3.44
N LEU A 5 -12.23 -8.03 3.97
CA LEU A 5 -11.00 -8.57 3.39
C LEU A 5 -11.30 -9.33 2.11
N GLU A 6 -12.35 -10.14 2.10
CA GLU A 6 -12.84 -10.86 0.93
C GLU A 6 -13.26 -9.88 -0.18
N GLU A 7 -14.03 -8.84 0.17
CA GLU A 7 -14.41 -7.77 -0.76
C GLU A 7 -13.17 -7.04 -1.32
N ALA A 8 -12.14 -6.79 -0.49
CA ALA A 8 -10.89 -6.20 -0.94
C ALA A 8 -10.14 -7.08 -1.95
N ILE A 9 -10.11 -8.40 -1.74
CA ILE A 9 -9.52 -9.36 -2.68
C ILE A 9 -10.32 -9.40 -3.99
N HIS A 10 -11.65 -9.41 -3.91
CA HIS A 10 -12.51 -9.35 -5.10
C HIS A 10 -12.31 -8.05 -5.88
N LEU A 11 -12.18 -6.91 -5.19
CA LEU A 11 -11.91 -5.62 -5.82
C LEU A 11 -10.57 -5.65 -6.55
N LEU A 12 -9.52 -6.20 -5.94
CA LEU A 12 -8.21 -6.36 -6.58
C LEU A 12 -8.30 -7.20 -7.86
N ARG A 13 -9.06 -8.30 -7.82
CA ARG A 13 -9.25 -9.17 -9.00
C ARG A 13 -10.03 -8.49 -10.13
N ARG A 14 -10.95 -7.58 -9.81
CA ARG A 14 -11.78 -6.85 -10.81
C ARG A 14 -11.15 -5.55 -11.31
N THR A 15 -10.09 -5.07 -10.66
CA THR A 15 -9.44 -3.81 -11.01
C THR A 15 -8.62 -3.96 -12.30
N SER A 16 -8.59 -2.91 -13.11
CA SER A 16 -7.82 -2.86 -14.36
C SER A 16 -6.33 -3.15 -14.16
N ALA A 17 -5.72 -3.89 -15.11
CA ALA A 17 -4.28 -4.14 -15.21
C ALA A 17 -3.44 -2.85 -15.16
N ILE A 18 -4.03 -1.73 -15.59
CA ILE A 18 -3.40 -0.41 -15.52
C ILE A 18 -3.06 -0.05 -14.08
N MET A 19 -3.90 -0.34 -13.09
CA MET A 19 -3.60 -0.04 -11.68
C MET A 19 -2.31 -0.74 -11.23
N TYR A 20 -2.19 -2.03 -11.56
CA TYR A 20 -0.99 -2.82 -11.28
C TYR A 20 0.25 -2.26 -11.99
N ALA A 21 0.12 -1.82 -13.25
CA ALA A 21 1.22 -1.21 -13.97
C ALA A 21 1.74 0.07 -13.28
N TYR A 22 0.84 0.96 -12.83
CA TYR A 22 1.26 2.15 -12.07
C TYR A 22 1.90 1.79 -10.73
N TYR A 23 1.37 0.77 -10.03
CA TYR A 23 1.94 0.32 -8.77
C TYR A 23 3.35 -0.25 -8.95
N ILE A 24 3.55 -1.14 -9.94
CA ILE A 24 4.85 -1.74 -10.26
C ILE A 24 5.84 -0.66 -10.73
N LEU A 25 5.43 0.23 -11.65
CA LEU A 25 6.28 1.34 -12.12
C LEU A 25 6.69 2.31 -10.99
N GLY A 26 5.86 2.46 -9.97
CA GLY A 26 6.21 3.23 -8.77
C GLY A 26 7.21 2.51 -7.87
N VAL A 27 7.01 1.22 -7.66
CA VAL A 27 7.77 0.41 -6.70
C VAL A 27 9.14 0.00 -7.23
N THR A 28 9.24 -0.39 -8.51
CA THR A 28 10.47 -0.95 -9.09
C THR A 28 11.67 0.01 -8.98
N PRO A 29 11.58 1.30 -9.33
CA PRO A 29 12.72 2.21 -9.22
C PRO A 29 13.20 2.36 -7.78
N PHE A 30 12.28 2.44 -6.82
CA PHE A 30 12.62 2.54 -5.40
C PHE A 30 13.32 1.27 -4.89
N ALA A 31 12.79 0.09 -5.23
CA ALA A 31 13.40 -1.17 -4.84
C ALA A 31 14.81 -1.32 -5.41
N LEU A 32 15.03 -0.98 -6.68
CA LEU A 32 16.35 -1.02 -7.31
C LEU A 32 17.35 -0.09 -6.62
N LEU A 33 16.96 1.16 -6.36
CA LEU A 33 17.80 2.13 -5.65
C LEU A 33 18.12 1.68 -4.22
N PHE A 34 17.18 1.02 -3.54
CA PHE A 34 17.39 0.45 -2.23
C PHE A 34 18.42 -0.70 -2.27
N PHE A 35 18.30 -1.63 -3.23
CA PHE A 35 19.28 -2.72 -3.37
C PHE A 35 20.65 -2.21 -3.81
N GLN A 36 20.72 -1.16 -4.62
CA GLN A 36 21.98 -0.50 -4.96
C GLN A 36 22.64 0.10 -3.71
N LEU A 37 21.89 0.82 -2.88
CA LEU A 37 22.42 1.34 -1.62
C LEU A 37 22.90 0.21 -0.70
N LEU A 38 22.18 -0.90 -0.64
CA LEU A 38 22.56 -2.06 0.17
C LEU A 38 23.85 -2.72 -0.36
N ALA A 39 23.98 -2.83 -1.68
CA ALA A 39 25.18 -3.34 -2.32
C ALA A 39 26.37 -2.41 -2.03
N ASP A 40 26.21 -1.10 -2.23
CA ASP A 40 27.22 -0.09 -1.93
C ASP A 40 27.67 -0.16 -0.46
N ALA A 41 26.72 -0.28 0.48
CA ALA A 41 27.01 -0.40 1.91
C ALA A 41 27.72 -1.72 2.28
N SER A 42 27.46 -2.80 1.54
CA SER A 42 28.08 -4.11 1.77
C SER A 42 29.51 -4.19 1.23
N TYR A 43 29.78 -3.53 0.09
CA TYR A 43 31.08 -3.58 -0.58
C TYR A 43 32.02 -2.42 -0.19
N HIS A 44 31.51 -1.21 0.05
CA HIS A 44 32.32 -0.01 0.29
C HIS A 44 32.14 0.49 1.74
N ARG A 45 32.98 0.03 2.66
CA ARG A 45 33.00 0.46 4.07
C ARG A 45 33.48 1.90 4.30
N TYR A 46 33.94 2.59 3.27
CA TYR A 46 34.63 3.86 3.40
C TYR A 46 34.47 4.70 2.12
N LEU A 47 33.48 5.59 2.07
CA LEU A 47 33.56 6.91 1.40
C LEU A 47 32.26 7.66 1.71
N ALA A 48 32.33 8.61 2.65
CA ALA A 48 31.19 9.45 3.04
C ALA A 48 30.57 10.21 1.85
N GLU A 49 31.34 10.46 0.80
CA GLU A 49 30.91 11.18 -0.41
C GLU A 49 29.88 10.41 -1.26
N HIS A 50 30.00 9.08 -1.38
CA HIS A 50 29.06 8.29 -2.19
C HIS A 50 27.75 8.01 -1.45
N LEU A 51 27.81 7.96 -0.11
CA LEU A 51 26.63 7.74 0.73
C LEU A 51 25.62 8.89 0.57
N SER A 52 26.11 10.13 0.47
CA SER A 52 25.25 11.32 0.31
C SER A 52 24.42 11.26 -0.98
N ASN A 53 25.06 10.96 -2.11
CA ASN A 53 24.38 10.85 -3.40
C ASN A 53 23.40 9.67 -3.45
N SER A 54 23.73 8.52 -2.86
CA SER A 54 22.83 7.36 -2.82
C SER A 54 21.60 7.59 -1.94
N VAL A 55 21.73 8.31 -0.81
CA VAL A 55 20.59 8.66 0.05
C VAL A 55 19.65 9.65 -0.64
N ILE A 56 20.16 10.64 -1.36
CA ILE A 56 19.33 11.58 -2.14
C ILE A 56 18.55 10.83 -3.22
N ARG A 57 19.21 9.93 -3.97
CA ARG A 57 18.54 9.08 -4.97
C ARG A 57 17.44 8.24 -4.34
N LEU A 58 17.71 7.62 -3.19
CA LEU A 58 16.71 6.83 -2.47
C LEU A 58 15.52 7.67 -2.01
N ALA A 59 15.76 8.89 -1.51
CA ALA A 59 14.70 9.81 -1.10
C ALA A 59 13.81 10.22 -2.29
N LEU A 60 14.41 10.53 -3.44
CA LEU A 60 13.66 10.80 -4.68
C LEU A 60 12.87 9.57 -5.14
N GLY A 61 13.47 8.38 -5.07
CA GLY A 61 12.80 7.12 -5.36
C GLY A 61 11.60 6.86 -4.46
N TYR A 62 11.71 7.20 -3.17
CA TYR A 62 10.61 7.09 -2.22
C TYR A 62 9.44 8.03 -2.56
N CYS A 63 9.76 9.30 -2.86
CA CYS A 63 8.78 10.29 -3.32
C CYS A 63 8.06 9.84 -4.60
N TRP A 64 8.82 9.30 -5.57
CA TRP A 64 8.29 8.69 -6.79
C TRP A 64 7.32 7.56 -6.48
N MET A 65 7.75 6.59 -5.68
CA MET A 65 6.92 5.45 -5.29
C MET A 65 5.61 5.90 -4.65
N LYS A 66 5.65 6.84 -3.70
CA LYS A 66 4.44 7.34 -3.02
C LYS A 66 3.52 8.11 -3.96
N GLY A 67 4.05 8.90 -4.88
CA GLY A 67 3.27 9.58 -5.91
C GLY A 67 2.49 8.60 -6.81
N PHE A 68 3.16 7.55 -7.28
CA PHE A 68 2.52 6.50 -8.10
C PHE A 68 1.52 5.65 -7.31
N GLN A 69 1.83 5.32 -6.06
CA GLN A 69 0.92 4.59 -5.18
C GLN A 69 -0.38 5.38 -4.92
N ALA A 70 -0.30 6.70 -4.75
CA ALA A 70 -1.48 7.53 -4.59
C ALA A 70 -2.36 7.57 -5.86
N LEU A 71 -1.75 7.57 -7.05
CA LEU A 71 -2.49 7.44 -8.32
C LEU A 71 -3.15 6.06 -8.46
N ALA A 72 -2.49 4.99 -8.01
CA ALA A 72 -3.07 3.65 -7.97
C ALA A 72 -4.28 3.59 -7.02
N CYS A 73 -4.17 4.18 -5.82
CA CYS A 73 -5.28 4.29 -4.86
C CYS A 73 -6.49 5.02 -5.44
N GLN A 74 -6.28 6.09 -6.22
CA GLN A 74 -7.38 6.80 -6.88
C GLN A 74 -8.10 5.98 -7.93
N ARG A 75 -7.36 5.19 -8.70
CA ARG A 75 -7.97 4.26 -9.66
C ARG A 75 -8.73 3.15 -8.96
N LEU A 76 -8.21 2.66 -7.84
CA LEU A 76 -8.91 1.67 -7.03
C LEU A 76 -10.20 2.24 -6.43
N LEU A 77 -10.16 3.49 -5.95
CA LEU A 77 -11.34 4.22 -5.48
C LEU A 77 -12.38 4.41 -6.59
N ALA A 78 -11.96 4.81 -7.79
CA ALA A 78 -12.83 4.95 -8.95
C ALA A 78 -13.45 3.61 -9.37
N SER A 79 -12.66 2.54 -9.35
CA SER A 79 -13.13 1.18 -9.68
C SER A 79 -14.18 0.68 -8.68
N TYR A 80 -14.05 1.03 -7.40
CA TYR A 80 -15.03 0.68 -6.37
C TYR A 80 -16.30 1.53 -6.44
N SER A 81 -16.18 2.84 -6.65
CA SER A 81 -17.33 3.76 -6.68
C SER A 81 -18.09 3.76 -8.02
N GLY A 82 -17.55 3.14 -9.06
CA GLY A 82 -18.10 3.23 -10.42
C GLY A 82 -18.01 4.64 -11.04
N GLU A 83 -17.34 5.57 -10.35
CA GLU A 83 -17.15 6.94 -10.82
C GLU A 83 -15.98 6.98 -11.81
N PRO A 84 -16.10 7.69 -12.95
CA PRO A 84 -15.00 7.81 -13.90
C PRO A 84 -13.81 8.50 -13.23
N VAL A 85 -12.60 7.99 -13.49
CA VAL A 85 -11.35 8.64 -13.05
C VAL A 85 -11.30 10.03 -13.69
N SER A 86 -11.59 11.07 -12.90
CA SER A 86 -11.54 12.44 -13.39
C SER A 86 -10.13 12.74 -13.90
N ARG A 87 -10.01 13.23 -15.15
CA ARG A 87 -8.74 13.69 -15.72
C ARG A 87 -8.29 14.90 -14.92
N ARG A 88 -7.31 14.69 -14.03
CA ARG A 88 -6.72 15.76 -13.23
C ARG A 88 -5.78 16.62 -14.06
N ARG A 89 -5.77 17.91 -13.77
CA ARG A 89 -4.80 18.83 -14.37
C ARG A 89 -3.39 18.49 -13.87
N PRO A 90 -2.32 18.74 -14.64
CA PRO A 90 -0.95 18.48 -14.20
C PRO A 90 -0.60 19.21 -12.89
N LEU A 91 -1.19 20.38 -12.66
CA LEU A 91 -1.04 21.14 -11.42
C LEU A 91 -1.62 20.40 -10.20
N GLU A 92 -2.74 19.69 -10.38
CA GLU A 92 -3.40 18.92 -9.32
C GLU A 92 -2.65 17.62 -9.03
N LEU A 93 -2.04 17.01 -10.06
CA LEU A 93 -1.15 15.87 -9.90
C LEU A 93 0.10 16.27 -9.10
N LEU A 94 0.69 17.42 -9.41
CA LEU A 94 1.87 17.93 -8.70
C LEU A 94 1.55 18.28 -7.25
N ARG A 95 0.38 18.89 -6.97
CA ARG A 95 -0.09 19.15 -5.60
C ARG A 95 -0.33 17.87 -4.80
N LEU A 96 -0.91 16.85 -5.44
CA LEU A 96 -1.10 15.55 -4.83
C LEU A 96 0.25 14.91 -4.50
N TRP A 97 1.18 14.89 -5.46
CA TRP A 97 2.52 14.35 -5.26
C TRP A 97 3.25 15.08 -4.14
N SER A 98 3.23 16.41 -4.11
CA SER A 98 3.89 17.18 -3.05
C SER A 98 3.28 16.91 -1.68
N ALA A 99 1.95 16.80 -1.58
CA ALA A 99 1.28 16.53 -0.32
C ALA A 99 1.59 15.12 0.21
N GLN A 100 1.67 14.12 -0.68
CA GLN A 100 2.08 12.76 -0.31
C GLN A 100 3.55 12.71 0.12
N CYS A 101 4.44 13.41 -0.59
CA CYS A 101 5.86 13.47 -0.24
C CYS A 101 6.12 14.18 1.08
N ALA A 102 5.28 15.15 1.46
CA ALA A 102 5.43 15.86 2.74
C ALA A 102 4.96 15.01 3.94
N ILE A 103 3.92 14.19 3.78
CA ILE A 103 3.27 13.48 4.89
C ILE A 103 3.80 12.06 5.06
N GLN A 104 4.01 11.32 3.97
CA GLN A 104 4.35 9.89 4.01
C GLN A 104 5.69 9.56 4.69
N PRO A 105 6.78 10.37 4.56
CA PRO A 105 8.04 10.08 5.24
C PRO A 105 7.90 10.02 6.77
N TRP A 106 7.01 10.82 7.34
CA TRP A 106 6.72 10.78 8.77
C TRP A 106 6.17 9.42 9.21
N GLY A 107 5.53 8.67 8.31
CA GLY A 107 5.05 7.32 8.62
C GLY A 107 6.17 6.33 8.91
N ILE A 108 7.37 6.53 8.35
CA ILE A 108 8.54 5.68 8.63
C ILE A 108 9.00 5.88 10.08
N LEU A 109 8.88 7.11 10.61
CA LEU A 109 9.29 7.44 11.98
C LEU A 109 8.17 7.19 13.00
N ILE A 110 6.95 7.61 12.69
CA ILE A 110 5.83 7.59 13.63
C ILE A 110 5.31 6.18 13.89
N LYS A 111 5.30 5.29 12.89
CA LYS A 111 4.83 3.90 13.08
C LYS A 111 5.67 3.10 14.09
N PRO A 112 7.01 3.02 13.99
CA PRO A 112 7.81 2.32 14.99
C PRO A 112 7.74 3.00 16.36
N MET A 113 7.70 4.34 16.41
CA MET A 113 7.51 5.05 17.68
C MET A 113 6.17 4.73 18.33
N ALA A 114 5.09 4.68 17.56
CA ALA A 114 3.75 4.31 18.06
C ALA A 114 3.70 2.87 18.55
N PHE A 115 4.42 1.95 17.88
CA PHE A 115 4.55 0.56 18.31
C PHE A 115 5.28 0.44 19.65
N ILE A 116 6.41 1.14 19.81
CA ILE A 116 7.20 1.15 21.06
C ILE A 116 6.41 1.82 22.20
N ALA A 117 5.73 2.93 21.91
CA ALA A 117 4.99 3.71 22.91
C ALA A 117 3.69 3.05 23.38
N LEU A 118 3.35 1.84 22.89
CA LEU A 118 2.06 1.17 23.14
C LEU A 118 0.82 2.04 22.83
N VAL A 119 1.00 3.13 22.09
CA VAL A 119 -0.09 3.95 21.55
C VAL A 119 -0.93 3.04 20.67
N PRO A 120 -2.25 3.24 20.53
CA PRO A 120 -3.08 2.46 19.61
C PRO A 120 -2.55 2.57 18.16
N SER A 121 -1.59 1.71 17.81
CA SER A 121 -0.98 1.54 16.49
C SER A 121 -2.02 1.49 15.35
N PRO A 122 -3.22 0.89 15.54
CA PRO A 122 -4.26 0.90 14.52
C PRO A 122 -4.71 2.30 14.08
N PHE A 123 -4.64 3.30 14.97
CA PHE A 123 -4.98 4.68 14.64
C PHE A 123 -3.96 5.29 13.68
N VAL A 124 -2.67 5.10 13.98
CA VAL A 124 -1.56 5.60 13.18
C VAL A 124 -1.56 4.93 11.82
N ASP A 125 -1.75 3.61 11.77
CA ASP A 125 -1.83 2.89 10.50
C ASP A 125 -3.04 3.32 9.68
N ALA A 126 -4.22 3.46 10.29
CA ALA A 126 -5.39 3.96 9.59
C ALA A 126 -5.19 5.38 9.06
N PHE A 127 -4.54 6.26 9.83
CA PHE A 127 -4.21 7.61 9.39
C PHE A 127 -3.29 7.61 8.16
N PHE A 128 -2.18 6.87 8.19
CA PHE A 128 -1.26 6.82 7.05
C PHE A 128 -1.87 6.18 5.80
N GLN A 129 -2.78 5.22 5.97
CA GLN A 129 -3.50 4.61 4.85
C GLN A 129 -4.57 5.55 4.30
N ASN A 130 -5.36 6.20 5.16
CA ASN A 130 -6.38 7.18 4.76
C ASN A 130 -5.76 8.38 4.05
N THR A 131 -4.61 8.87 4.53
CA THR A 131 -3.89 9.96 3.89
C THR A 131 -3.40 9.61 2.48
N SER A 132 -3.01 8.34 2.24
CA SER A 132 -2.64 7.87 0.90
C SER A 132 -3.81 7.87 -0.10
N ILE A 133 -5.06 7.87 0.39
CA ILE A 133 -6.28 7.78 -0.43
C ILE A 133 -6.95 9.15 -0.58
N VAL A 134 -7.11 9.89 0.52
CA VAL A 134 -7.95 11.10 0.61
C VAL A 134 -7.17 12.36 0.24
N ILE A 135 -5.87 12.44 0.54
CA ILE A 135 -5.12 13.69 0.35
C ILE A 135 -4.89 13.95 -1.13
N THR A 136 -5.61 14.96 -1.62
CA THR A 136 -5.52 15.50 -2.99
C THR A 136 -4.77 16.84 -3.01
N GLY A 137 -4.45 17.40 -1.83
CA GLY A 137 -3.75 18.68 -1.69
C GLY A 137 -4.67 19.85 -1.40
N ASN A 138 -5.91 19.59 -0.94
CA ASN A 138 -6.83 20.62 -0.49
C ASN A 138 -6.74 20.82 1.05
N ARG A 139 -6.97 22.05 1.53
CA ARG A 139 -6.78 22.44 2.95
C ARG A 139 -7.69 21.66 3.93
N GLY A 140 -8.82 21.12 3.46
CA GLY A 140 -9.74 20.31 4.27
C GLY A 140 -9.42 18.81 4.35
N ASP A 141 -8.50 18.30 3.53
CA ASP A 141 -8.26 16.85 3.40
C ASP A 141 -7.62 16.26 4.67
N PHE A 142 -6.77 17.04 5.35
CA PHE A 142 -6.07 16.59 6.56
C PHE A 142 -7.02 16.38 7.74
N MET A 143 -7.89 17.36 8.00
CA MET A 143 -8.90 17.27 9.06
C MET A 143 -9.91 16.15 8.77
N ARG A 144 -10.24 15.94 7.49
CA ARG A 144 -11.06 14.82 7.04
C ARG A 144 -10.39 13.47 7.35
N CYS A 145 -9.09 13.32 7.10
CA CYS A 145 -8.34 12.10 7.44
C CYS A 145 -8.35 11.82 8.94
N ILE A 146 -8.14 12.84 9.79
CA ILE A 146 -8.20 12.68 11.24
C ILE A 146 -9.58 12.20 11.68
N LYS A 147 -10.64 12.86 11.22
CA LYS A 147 -12.02 12.52 11.57
C LYS A 147 -12.40 11.09 11.14
N LEU A 148 -11.95 10.66 9.96
CA LEU A 148 -12.20 9.32 9.46
C LEU A 148 -11.41 8.24 10.22
N SER A 149 -10.18 8.56 10.64
CA SER A 149 -9.35 7.65 11.43
C SER A 149 -9.87 7.47 12.86
N THR A 150 -10.58 8.44 13.44
CA THR A 150 -11.16 8.35 14.78
C THR A 150 -12.58 7.75 14.83
N SER A 151 -13.32 7.74 13.72
CA SER A 151 -14.77 7.47 13.74
C SER A 151 -15.19 6.04 14.11
N LYS A 152 -14.36 5.01 13.90
CA LYS A 152 -14.66 3.60 14.26
C LYS A 152 -13.37 2.87 14.65
N ILE A 153 -13.02 2.91 15.93
CA ILE A 153 -11.74 2.44 16.50
C ILE A 153 -11.82 1.00 17.06
N GLY A 154 -13.02 0.50 17.39
CA GLY A 154 -13.20 -0.64 18.31
C GLY A 154 -12.51 -1.96 17.93
N SER A 155 -12.27 -2.24 16.65
CA SER A 155 -11.63 -3.50 16.19
C SER A 155 -10.21 -3.32 15.64
N GLY A 156 -9.62 -2.12 15.77
CA GLY A 156 -8.35 -1.79 15.15
C GLY A 156 -7.20 -2.70 15.57
N LEU A 157 -7.16 -3.11 16.85
CA LEU A 157 -6.08 -3.96 17.37
C LEU A 157 -6.15 -5.38 16.77
N ILE A 158 -7.36 -5.93 16.65
CA ILE A 158 -7.61 -7.24 16.03
C ILE A 158 -7.23 -7.18 14.54
N LEU A 159 -7.58 -6.09 13.85
CA LEU A 159 -7.17 -5.86 12.46
C LEU A 159 -5.65 -5.83 12.32
N ASN A 160 -4.95 -5.10 13.19
CA ASN A 160 -3.50 -5.05 13.12
C ASN A 160 -2.84 -6.41 13.41
N GLY A 161 -3.39 -7.17 14.38
CA GLY A 161 -2.96 -8.53 14.66
C GLY A 161 -3.13 -9.46 13.45
N ILE A 162 -4.31 -9.43 12.81
CA ILE A 162 -4.58 -10.23 11.60
C ILE A 162 -3.64 -9.84 10.46
N ILE A 163 -3.44 -8.54 10.23
CA ILE A 163 -2.51 -8.04 9.20
C ILE A 163 -1.09 -8.50 9.47
N PHE A 164 -0.65 -8.44 10.74
CA PHE A 164 0.68 -8.90 11.15
C PHE A 164 0.86 -10.41 10.92
N THR A 165 -0.13 -11.23 11.28
CA THR A 165 -0.14 -12.67 10.96
C THR A 165 -0.06 -12.89 9.45
N PHE A 166 -0.81 -12.12 8.66
CA PHE A 166 -0.80 -12.22 7.21
C PHE A 166 0.56 -11.85 6.61
N HIS A 167 1.26 -10.85 7.17
CA HIS A 167 2.63 -10.52 6.79
C HIS A 167 3.59 -11.70 7.01
N ILE A 168 3.52 -12.38 8.16
CA ILE A 168 4.38 -13.54 8.46
C ILE A 168 4.11 -14.67 7.48
N VAL A 169 2.84 -15.01 7.25
CA VAL A 169 2.44 -16.08 6.32
C VAL A 169 2.91 -15.75 4.90
N MET A 170 2.65 -14.52 4.43
CA MET A 170 3.07 -14.11 3.09
C MET A 170 4.60 -14.07 2.94
N PHE A 171 5.32 -13.63 3.97
CA PHE A 171 6.78 -13.71 3.97
C PHE A 171 7.25 -15.16 3.84
N ALA A 172 6.69 -16.10 4.62
CA ALA A 172 7.03 -17.51 4.54
C ALA A 172 6.71 -18.15 3.18
N CYS A 173 5.58 -17.79 2.57
CA CYS A 173 5.19 -18.24 1.23
C CYS A 173 6.14 -17.72 0.15
N VAL A 174 6.44 -16.43 0.17
CA VAL A 174 7.36 -15.81 -0.81
C VAL A 174 8.78 -16.35 -0.61
N TYR A 175 9.23 -16.48 0.65
CA TYR A 175 10.54 -17.07 0.98
C TYR A 175 10.65 -18.49 0.42
N SER A 176 9.68 -19.36 0.71
CA SER A 176 9.67 -20.74 0.22
C SER A 176 9.67 -20.78 -1.31
N THR A 177 8.86 -19.96 -1.95
CA THR A 177 8.78 -19.90 -3.43
C THR A 177 10.12 -19.49 -4.04
N LEU A 178 10.72 -18.40 -3.56
CA LEU A 178 12.01 -17.91 -4.07
C LEU A 178 13.17 -18.85 -3.73
N ALA A 179 13.11 -19.55 -2.59
CA ALA A 179 14.10 -20.55 -2.22
C ALA A 179 14.04 -21.78 -3.13
N THR A 180 12.85 -22.24 -3.53
CA THR A 180 12.65 -23.43 -4.38
C THR A 180 12.89 -23.12 -5.88
N LEU A 181 12.72 -21.87 -6.32
CA LEU A 181 12.78 -21.48 -7.73
C LEU A 181 14.12 -21.85 -8.42
N PRO A 182 15.32 -21.60 -7.83
CA PRO A 182 16.58 -22.03 -8.42
C PRO A 182 16.70 -23.54 -8.60
N PHE A 183 16.08 -24.33 -7.71
CA PHE A 183 16.08 -25.79 -7.82
C PHE A 183 15.18 -26.27 -8.95
N LEU A 184 14.00 -25.67 -9.11
CA LEU A 184 13.13 -25.94 -10.26
C LEU A 184 13.83 -25.58 -11.57
N CYS A 185 14.54 -24.45 -11.61
CA CYS A 185 15.32 -24.08 -12.79
C CYS A 185 16.44 -25.08 -13.09
N LYS A 186 17.16 -25.56 -12.07
CA LYS A 186 18.18 -26.60 -12.25
C LYS A 186 17.58 -27.91 -12.76
N THR A 187 16.47 -28.36 -12.18
CA THR A 187 15.83 -29.64 -12.56
C THR A 187 15.17 -29.57 -13.94
N LEU A 188 14.54 -28.45 -14.30
CA LEU A 188 13.80 -28.31 -15.56
C LEU A 188 14.69 -27.91 -16.74
N PHE A 189 15.69 -27.06 -16.53
CA PHE A 189 16.53 -26.51 -17.60
C PHE A 189 17.98 -26.98 -17.56
N GLY A 190 18.39 -27.70 -16.51
CA GLY A 190 19.79 -28.13 -16.33
C GLY A 190 20.77 -26.99 -16.07
N VAL A 191 20.29 -25.76 -15.87
CA VAL A 191 21.14 -24.59 -15.67
C VAL A 191 21.68 -24.60 -14.24
N GLU A 192 22.99 -24.82 -14.10
CA GLU A 192 23.68 -24.66 -12.83
C GLU A 192 23.96 -23.17 -12.59
N THR A 193 23.26 -22.59 -11.61
CA THR A 193 23.51 -21.21 -11.18
C THR A 193 24.36 -21.20 -9.91
N LEU A 194 25.08 -20.09 -9.66
CA LEU A 194 25.83 -19.87 -8.42
C LEU A 194 24.95 -20.04 -7.16
N LEU A 195 23.63 -19.84 -7.28
CA LEU A 195 22.65 -20.03 -6.22
C LEU A 195 22.41 -21.50 -5.87
N THR A 196 22.64 -22.43 -6.79
CA THR A 196 22.41 -23.86 -6.52
C THR A 196 23.62 -24.54 -5.87
N HIS A 197 24.76 -23.86 -5.80
CA HIS A 197 26.02 -24.43 -5.31
C HIS A 197 26.27 -24.16 -3.82
N ASN A 198 25.80 -23.03 -3.28
CA ASN A 198 25.94 -22.66 -1.87
C ASN A 198 24.56 -22.37 -1.29
N PHE A 199 24.24 -22.78 -0.06
CA PHE A 199 22.96 -22.48 0.61
C PHE A 199 23.00 -21.20 1.45
N GLN A 200 24.18 -20.63 1.68
CA GLN A 200 24.36 -19.45 2.54
C GLN A 200 23.64 -18.20 2.02
N TRP A 201 23.34 -18.12 0.71
CA TRP A 201 22.58 -16.99 0.16
C TRP A 201 21.14 -16.92 0.70
N LEU A 202 20.55 -18.04 1.15
CA LEU A 202 19.21 -18.07 1.75
C LEU A 202 19.12 -17.25 3.05
N VAL A 203 20.24 -17.11 3.76
CA VAL A 203 20.34 -16.31 4.99
C VAL A 203 21.01 -14.96 4.72
N SER A 204 21.37 -14.66 3.47
CA SER A 204 22.00 -13.40 3.12
C SER A 204 21.04 -12.23 3.32
N VAL A 205 21.58 -11.11 3.82
CA VAL A 205 20.81 -9.88 4.06
C VAL A 205 20.08 -9.38 2.81
N PRO A 206 20.69 -9.36 1.60
CA PRO A 206 19.99 -8.95 0.39
C PRO A 206 18.81 -9.86 0.04
N PHE A 207 18.93 -11.17 0.25
CA PHE A 207 17.85 -12.12 -0.04
C PHE A 207 16.68 -11.98 0.94
N LEU A 208 16.96 -11.86 2.24
CA LEU A 208 15.93 -11.64 3.26
C LEU A 208 15.21 -10.31 3.06
N LEU A 209 15.96 -9.23 2.76
CA LEU A 209 15.37 -7.94 2.43
C LEU A 209 14.57 -7.99 1.13
N GLY A 210 15.09 -8.64 0.07
CA GLY A 210 14.37 -8.91 -1.18
C GLY A 210 13.02 -9.56 -0.96
N THR A 211 13.02 -10.68 -0.24
CA THR A 211 11.83 -11.42 0.13
C THR A 211 10.86 -10.56 0.95
N GLY A 212 11.38 -9.80 1.92
CA GLY A 212 10.63 -8.88 2.75
C GLY A 212 9.98 -7.74 1.95
N PHE A 213 10.68 -7.20 0.95
CA PHE A 213 10.15 -6.16 0.07
C PHE A 213 8.99 -6.68 -0.77
N VAL A 214 9.16 -7.84 -1.40
CA VAL A 214 8.12 -8.45 -2.23
C VAL A 214 6.88 -8.77 -1.39
N SER A 215 7.06 -9.40 -0.23
CA SER A 215 5.93 -9.72 0.64
C SER A 215 5.25 -8.45 1.16
N TYR A 216 6.02 -7.43 1.55
CA TYR A 216 5.50 -6.15 2.00
C TYR A 216 4.62 -5.46 0.95
N PHE A 217 5.04 -5.42 -0.31
CA PHE A 217 4.26 -4.76 -1.36
C PHE A 217 2.96 -5.49 -1.71
N ILE A 218 2.96 -6.83 -1.64
CA ILE A 218 1.73 -7.61 -1.83
C ILE A 218 0.70 -7.25 -0.73
N ILE A 219 1.15 -7.19 0.52
CA ILE A 219 0.28 -6.80 1.64
C ILE A 219 -0.13 -5.33 1.54
N ASP A 220 0.78 -4.42 1.20
CA ASP A 220 0.49 -3.00 1.07
C ASP A 220 -0.63 -2.74 0.05
N LEU A 221 -0.64 -3.47 -1.06
CA LEU A 221 -1.71 -3.38 -2.06
C LEU A 221 -3.06 -3.89 -1.52
N LEU A 222 -3.05 -4.99 -0.78
CA LEU A 222 -4.23 -5.53 -0.10
C LEU A 222 -4.77 -4.56 0.95
N LEU A 223 -3.89 -3.96 1.76
CA LEU A 223 -4.25 -2.97 2.77
C LEU A 223 -4.89 -1.74 2.15
N LYS A 224 -4.30 -1.17 1.11
CA LYS A 224 -4.88 -0.02 0.40
C LYS A 224 -6.27 -0.33 -0.12
N SER A 225 -6.50 -1.55 -0.60
CA SER A 225 -7.81 -1.98 -1.07
C SER A 225 -8.85 -2.06 0.05
N PHE A 226 -8.46 -2.67 1.19
CA PHE A 226 -9.28 -2.69 2.39
C PHE A 226 -9.64 -1.28 2.90
N TYR A 227 -8.66 -0.38 2.95
CA TYR A 227 -8.86 0.98 3.43
C TYR A 227 -9.70 1.83 2.48
N VAL A 228 -9.64 1.61 1.17
CA VAL A 228 -10.54 2.25 0.20
C VAL A 228 -12.00 1.87 0.45
N ILE A 229 -12.29 0.58 0.64
CA ILE A 229 -13.65 0.09 0.93
C ILE A 229 -14.13 0.66 2.27
N ARG A 230 -13.29 0.57 3.30
CA ARG A 230 -13.60 1.09 4.64
C ARG A 230 -13.90 2.60 4.60
N LEU A 231 -13.08 3.37 3.90
CA LEU A 231 -13.28 4.81 3.71
C LEU A 231 -14.65 5.09 3.11
N ARG A 232 -14.99 4.44 1.98
CA ARG A 232 -16.27 4.66 1.31
C ARG A 232 -17.45 4.21 2.13
N ARG A 233 -17.36 3.10 2.86
CA ARG A 233 -18.43 2.67 3.77
C ARG A 233 -18.71 3.70 4.87
N ILE A 234 -17.66 4.26 5.47
CA ILE A 234 -17.80 5.34 6.46
C ILE A 234 -18.42 6.60 5.83
N GLU A 235 -18.02 6.96 4.60
CA GLU A 235 -18.61 8.09 3.87
C GLU A 235 -20.10 7.86 3.56
N CYS A 236 -20.48 6.65 3.15
CA CYS A 236 -21.86 6.28 2.86
C CYS A 236 -22.75 6.32 4.12
N GLU A 237 -22.22 5.85 5.26
CA GLU A 237 -22.88 5.93 6.57
C GLU A 237 -23.07 7.39 7.03
N THR A 238 -22.04 8.22 6.86
CA THR A 238 -22.09 9.64 7.31
C THR A 238 -22.94 10.51 6.39
N SER A 239 -22.98 10.21 5.08
CA SER A 239 -23.71 10.97 4.08
C SER A 239 -25.18 10.55 3.94
N GLY A 240 -25.59 9.42 4.53
CA GLY A 240 -26.94 8.86 4.37
C GLY A 240 -27.29 8.36 2.95
N LYS A 241 -26.34 8.43 2.01
CA LYS A 241 -26.54 7.97 0.62
C LYS A 241 -26.79 6.47 0.54
N ASP A 242 -26.24 5.69 1.46
CA ASP A 242 -26.52 4.24 1.56
C ASP A 242 -28.01 3.97 1.80
N LEU A 243 -28.66 4.82 2.59
CA LEU A 243 -30.09 4.75 2.86
C LEU A 243 -30.89 5.09 1.61
N VAL A 244 -30.45 6.09 0.83
CA VAL A 244 -31.11 6.50 -0.43
C VAL A 244 -30.98 5.40 -1.50
N TYR A 245 -29.80 4.78 -1.63
CA TYR A 245 -29.61 3.66 -2.55
C TYR A 245 -30.40 2.42 -2.12
N ARG A 246 -30.39 2.05 -0.83
CA ARG A 246 -31.21 0.95 -0.30
C ARG A 246 -32.71 1.22 -0.41
N LEU A 247 -33.17 2.46 -0.19
CA LEU A 247 -34.58 2.84 -0.34
C LEU A 247 -35.03 2.88 -1.80
N ALA A 248 -34.15 3.28 -2.72
CA ALA A 248 -34.39 3.20 -4.16
C ALA A 248 -34.43 1.74 -4.65
N GLU A 249 -33.57 0.87 -4.11
CA GLU A 249 -33.55 -0.57 -4.38
C GLU A 249 -34.76 -1.31 -3.79
N LEU A 250 -35.28 -0.84 -2.65
CA LEU A 250 -36.48 -1.37 -1.98
C LEU A 250 -37.81 -0.80 -2.51
N GLY A 251 -37.80 0.03 -3.57
CA GLY A 251 -39.01 0.34 -4.34
C GLY A 251 -40.02 1.29 -3.71
N TYR A 252 -39.62 2.20 -2.80
CA TYR A 252 -40.55 3.14 -2.13
C TYR A 252 -40.57 4.56 -2.71
N ALA A 253 -40.35 4.73 -4.03
CA ALA A 253 -40.30 6.06 -4.64
C ALA A 253 -41.27 6.31 -5.81
N ILE A 254 -42.35 5.54 -6.00
CA ILE A 254 -43.35 5.87 -7.05
C ILE A 254 -44.83 5.90 -6.60
N GLU A 255 -45.22 5.54 -5.37
CA GLU A 255 -46.65 5.66 -4.97
C GLU A 255 -47.03 6.86 -4.10
N ALA A 256 -46.08 7.63 -3.55
CA ALA A 256 -46.40 8.78 -2.67
C ALA A 256 -46.47 10.15 -3.38
N GLY A 257 -46.51 10.18 -4.72
CA GLY A 257 -46.50 11.43 -5.51
C GLY A 257 -47.57 11.52 -6.61
N LYS A 258 -48.55 10.60 -6.61
CA LYS A 258 -49.73 10.67 -7.47
C LYS A 258 -50.98 10.57 -6.60
N ASN A 259 -51.35 11.69 -5.98
CA ASN A 259 -52.73 12.04 -5.68
C ASN A 259 -52.92 13.50 -6.09
#